data_AF-A3WGZ8-F1
#
_entry.id   AF-A3WGZ8-F1
#
_cell.length_a   1.000
_cell.length_b   1.000
_cell.length_c   1.000
_cell.angle_alpha   90.00
_cell.angle_beta   90.00
_cell.angle_gamma   90.00
#
_symmetry.space_group_name_H-M   'P 1'
#
loop_
_entity.id
_entity.type
_entity.pdbx_description
1 polymer ?
#
loop_
_entity_poly.entity_id
_entity_poly.type
_entity_poly.pdbx_seq_one_letter_code
_entity_poly.pdbx_strand_id
1 'polypeptide(L)'
;MMRVIATIALALLLSACASQIDAGVSSDPEAPGVFWGIWHGFIFPWAWLGSLFSPDIAVYAVPNSGAWYDFGFFLGITVLGGGSAFGSKKARG
;
A
#
# COMPACT_ATOMS: atom_id res chain seq x y z
N MET A 1 21.36 25.41 -2.11
CA MET A 1 22.11 24.20 -2.50
C MET A 1 22.31 23.23 -1.32
N MET A 2 22.91 23.66 -0.19
CA MET A 2 23.10 22.79 1.00
C MET A 2 21.82 22.08 1.49
N ARG A 3 20.68 22.79 1.54
CA ARG A 3 19.38 22.20 1.91
C ARG A 3 18.91 21.09 0.95
N VAL A 4 19.12 21.28 -0.35
CA VAL A 4 18.72 20.31 -1.39
C VAL A 4 19.58 19.04 -1.29
N ILE A 5 20.88 19.21 -1.06
CA ILE A 5 21.80 18.08 -0.85
C ILE A 5 21.41 17.30 0.41
N ALA A 6 21.13 18.00 1.51
CA ALA A 6 20.69 17.37 2.75
C ALA A 6 19.37 16.60 2.57
N THR A 7 18.39 17.15 1.84
CA THR A 7 17.13 16.46 1.57
C THR A 7 17.31 15.23 0.68
N ILE A 8 18.19 15.28 -0.33
CA ILE A 8 18.46 14.14 -1.22
C ILE A 8 19.20 13.05 -0.44
N ALA A 9 20.22 13.41 0.34
CA ALA A 9 20.97 12.46 1.17
C ALA A 9 20.05 11.75 2.19
N LEU A 10 19.14 12.50 2.81
CA LEU A 10 18.14 11.93 3.71
C LEU A 10 17.20 10.97 2.97
N ALA A 11 16.67 11.36 1.80
CA ALA A 11 15.80 10.50 1.01
C ALA A 11 16.48 9.18 0.59
N LEU A 12 17.75 9.25 0.19
CA LEU A 12 18.55 8.06 -0.15
C LEU A 12 18.76 7.14 1.06
N LEU A 13 19.07 7.71 2.23
CA LEU A 13 19.20 6.95 3.47
C LEU A 13 17.89 6.23 3.87
N LEU A 14 16.74 6.90 3.75
CA LEU A 14 15.44 6.27 4.02
C LEU A 14 15.10 5.17 3.01
N SER A 15 15.48 5.33 1.74
CA SER A 15 15.20 4.33 0.70
C SER A 15 15.89 2.98 0.96
N ALA A 16 17.05 2.98 1.62
CA ALA A 16 17.79 1.76 1.97
C ALA A 16 17.07 0.90 3.02
N CYS A 17 16.13 1.46 3.78
CA CYS A 17 15.35 0.73 4.79
C CYS A 17 14.09 0.06 4.22
N ALA A 18 13.70 0.39 2.98
CA ALA A 18 12.46 -0.07 2.35
C ALA A 18 12.69 -1.30 1.43
N SER A 19 13.47 -2.28 1.88
CA SER A 19 13.67 -3.54 1.15
C SER A 19 12.52 -4.50 1.37
N GLN A 20 11.96 -5.07 0.30
CA GLN A 20 11.01 -6.17 0.40
C GLN A 20 11.73 -7.50 0.68
N ILE A 21 11.09 -8.41 1.42
CA ILE A 21 11.62 -9.75 1.68
C ILE A 21 11.37 -10.62 0.43
N ASP A 22 12.35 -11.45 0.04
CA ASP A 22 12.26 -12.30 -1.16
C ASP A 22 11.03 -13.22 -1.16
N ALA A 23 10.59 -13.68 0.01
CA ALA A 23 9.39 -14.51 0.16
C ALA A 23 8.07 -13.74 -0.02
N GLY A 24 8.10 -12.40 -0.01
CA GLY A 24 6.92 -11.54 -0.13
C GLY A 24 6.47 -11.34 -1.57
N VAL A 25 7.37 -11.50 -2.53
CA VAL A 25 7.12 -11.26 -3.95
C VAL A 25 7.37 -12.53 -4.74
N SER A 26 6.37 -12.96 -5.50
CA SER A 26 6.45 -14.14 -6.36
C SER A 26 6.30 -13.74 -7.82
N SER A 27 7.13 -14.35 -8.67
CA SER A 27 7.02 -14.27 -10.14
C SER A 27 6.02 -15.26 -10.72
N ASP A 28 5.24 -15.93 -9.87
CA ASP A 28 4.21 -16.87 -10.28
C ASP A 28 3.09 -16.12 -11.03
N PRO A 29 2.66 -16.57 -12.22
CA PRO A 29 1.50 -16.00 -12.91
C PRO A 29 0.21 -15.99 -12.09
N GLU A 30 0.07 -16.89 -11.11
CA GLU A 30 -1.09 -16.96 -10.21
C GLU A 30 -0.99 -15.98 -9.04
N ALA A 31 0.15 -15.31 -8.87
CA ALA A 31 0.35 -14.34 -7.81
C ALA A 31 -0.66 -13.18 -7.91
N PRO A 32 -1.27 -12.74 -6.80
CA PRO A 32 -2.16 -11.60 -6.79
C PRO A 32 -1.50 -10.35 -7.38
N GLY A 33 -2.06 -9.83 -8.47
CA GLY A 33 -1.60 -8.63 -9.17
C GLY A 33 -2.46 -7.39 -8.90
N VAL A 34 -2.41 -6.39 -9.78
CA VAL A 34 -3.07 -5.07 -9.59
C VAL A 34 -4.53 -5.16 -9.17
N PHE A 35 -5.33 -5.98 -9.85
CA PHE A 35 -6.78 -6.08 -9.58
C PHE A 35 -7.08 -6.67 -8.20
N TRP A 36 -6.30 -7.68 -7.79
CA TRP A 36 -6.35 -8.20 -6.43
C TRP A 36 -5.90 -7.17 -5.40
N GLY A 37 -4.90 -6.35 -5.75
CA GLY A 37 -4.50 -5.20 -4.94
C GLY A 37 -5.68 -4.28 -4.69
N ILE A 38 -6.37 -3.83 -5.73
CA ILE A 38 -7.53 -2.94 -5.62
C ILE A 38 -8.61 -3.54 -4.71
N TRP A 39 -8.92 -4.82 -4.89
CA TRP A 39 -9.90 -5.53 -4.06
C TRP A 39 -9.46 -5.61 -2.60
N HIS A 40 -8.24 -6.06 -2.32
CA HIS A 40 -7.69 -6.18 -0.96
C HIS A 40 -7.60 -4.81 -0.27
N GLY A 41 -7.22 -3.77 -1.00
CA GLY A 41 -7.19 -2.40 -0.49
C GLY A 41 -8.58 -1.86 -0.14
N PHE A 42 -9.62 -2.21 -0.92
CA PHE A 42 -11.00 -1.83 -0.61
C PHE A 42 -11.53 -2.52 0.65
N ILE A 43 -11.29 -3.82 0.80
CA ILE A 43 -11.75 -4.60 1.97
C ILE A 43 -10.84 -4.45 3.20
N PHE A 44 -9.74 -3.68 3.09
CA PHE A 44 -8.72 -3.50 4.12
C PHE A 44 -9.28 -3.30 5.53
N PRO A 45 -10.27 -2.41 5.79
CA PRO A 45 -10.76 -2.19 7.15
C PRO A 45 -11.38 -3.45 7.78
N TRP A 46 -12.06 -4.26 6.96
CA TRP A 46 -12.68 -5.52 7.38
C TRP A 46 -11.64 -6.62 7.55
N ALA A 47 -10.67 -6.73 6.63
CA ALA A 47 -9.57 -7.68 6.76
C ALA A 47 -8.71 -7.39 7.99
N TRP A 48 -8.43 -6.11 8.27
CA TRP A 48 -7.74 -5.69 9.48
C TRP A 48 -8.53 -6.06 10.74
N LEU A 49 -9.83 -5.78 10.78
CA LEU A 49 -10.66 -6.15 11.92
C LEU A 49 -10.65 -7.67 12.15
N GLY A 50 -10.75 -8.47 11.08
CA GLY A 50 -10.67 -9.93 11.14
C GLY A 50 -9.32 -10.44 11.64
N SER A 51 -8.21 -9.81 11.23
CA SER A 51 -6.85 -10.18 11.64
C SER A 51 -6.61 -10.06 13.16
N LEU A 52 -7.42 -9.26 13.86
CA LEU A 52 -7.36 -9.16 15.33
C LEU A 52 -7.88 -10.41 16.04
N PHE A 53 -8.68 -11.23 15.35
CA PHE A 53 -9.33 -12.42 15.91
C PHE A 53 -8.79 -13.73 15.33
N SER A 54 -8.20 -13.71 14.14
CA SER A 54 -7.61 -14.91 13.52
C SER A 54 -6.27 -14.60 12.87
N PRO A 55 -5.22 -15.40 13.17
CA PRO A 55 -3.92 -15.28 12.51
C PRO A 55 -3.96 -15.70 11.03
N ASP A 56 -5.02 -16.39 10.60
CA ASP A 56 -5.18 -16.86 9.22
C ASP A 56 -5.67 -15.74 8.28
N ILE A 57 -6.11 -14.60 8.83
CA ILE A 57 -6.60 -13.47 8.05
C ILE A 57 -5.46 -12.49 7.82
N ALA A 58 -4.86 -12.58 6.64
CA ALA A 58 -3.88 -11.62 6.17
C ALA A 58 -4.58 -10.39 5.56
N VAL A 59 -4.16 -9.20 5.99
CA VAL A 59 -4.62 -7.94 5.42
C VAL A 59 -4.07 -7.71 4.01
N TYR A 60 -2.92 -8.33 3.73
CA TYR A 60 -2.15 -8.17 2.50
C TYR A 60 -1.75 -9.56 1.99
N ALA A 61 -1.86 -9.79 0.68
CA ALA A 61 -1.48 -11.05 0.08
C ALA A 61 0.03 -11.27 0.17
N VAL A 62 0.42 -12.44 0.67
CA VAL A 62 1.82 -12.90 0.72
C VAL A 62 1.83 -14.37 0.26
N PRO A 63 2.53 -14.71 -0.84
CA PRO A 63 3.25 -13.81 -1.75
C PRO A 63 2.32 -13.04 -2.71
N ASN A 64 2.83 -12.00 -3.35
CA ASN A 64 2.11 -11.20 -4.36
C ASN A 64 3.00 -10.83 -5.55
N SER A 65 2.45 -10.16 -6.57
CA SER A 65 3.19 -9.78 -7.79
C SER A 65 4.10 -8.53 -7.61
N GLY A 66 4.35 -8.08 -6.38
CA GLY A 66 5.17 -6.93 -6.03
C GLY A 66 4.51 -5.58 -6.31
N ALA A 67 5.27 -4.65 -6.91
CA ALA A 67 4.90 -3.24 -7.04
C ALA A 67 3.53 -2.97 -7.69
N TRP A 68 3.08 -3.85 -8.58
CA TRP A 68 1.77 -3.73 -9.23
C TRP A 68 0.61 -4.06 -8.30
N TYR A 69 0.77 -5.07 -7.46
CA TYR A 69 -0.18 -5.38 -6.39
C TYR A 69 -0.19 -4.28 -5.33
N ASP A 70 0.99 -3.79 -4.91
CA ASP A 70 1.15 -2.64 -4.00
C ASP A 70 0.38 -1.41 -4.52
N PHE A 71 0.55 -1.08 -5.81
CA PHE A 71 -0.12 0.04 -6.45
C PHE A 71 -1.65 -0.12 -6.44
N GLY A 72 -2.13 -1.32 -6.78
CA GLY A 72 -3.55 -1.64 -6.70
C GLY A 72 -4.10 -1.51 -5.29
N PHE A 73 -3.39 -2.02 -4.29
CA PHE A 73 -3.76 -1.95 -2.88
C PHE A 73 -3.90 -0.50 -2.39
N PHE A 74 -2.92 0.35 -2.72
CA PHE A 74 -2.98 1.77 -2.43
C PHE A 74 -4.19 2.45 -3.09
N LEU A 75 -4.50 2.12 -4.34
CA LEU A 75 -5.66 2.65 -5.05
C LEU A 75 -6.98 2.20 -4.40
N GLY A 76 -7.08 0.92 -4.03
CA GLY A 76 -8.23 0.36 -3.32
C GLY A 76 -8.53 1.11 -2.02
N ILE A 77 -7.50 1.37 -1.21
CA ILE A 77 -7.64 2.15 0.04
C ILE A 77 -8.09 3.58 -0.26
N THR A 78 -7.39 4.29 -1.15
CA THR A 78 -7.54 5.74 -1.28
C THR A 78 -8.77 6.15 -2.09
N VAL A 79 -9.13 5.39 -3.13
CA VAL A 79 -10.24 5.74 -4.02
C VAL A 79 -11.55 5.13 -3.56
N LEU A 80 -11.52 3.89 -3.08
CA LEU A 80 -12.73 3.14 -2.71
C LEU A 80 -12.97 3.12 -1.20
N GLY A 81 -11.92 3.22 -0.38
CA GLY A 81 -11.97 3.22 1.09
C GLY A 81 -12.28 4.56 1.76
N GLY A 82 -12.62 5.60 1.01
CA GLY A 82 -13.11 6.88 1.56
C GLY A 82 -12.16 8.08 1.49
N GLY A 83 -11.03 8.00 0.77
CA GLY A 83 -10.11 9.14 0.58
C GLY A 83 -10.73 10.33 -0.18
N SER A 84 -11.84 10.13 -0.89
CA SER A 84 -12.64 11.18 -1.53
C SER A 84 -13.60 11.92 -0.57
N ALA A 85 -13.82 11.42 0.65
CA ALA A 85 -14.72 12.06 1.63
C ALA A 85 -14.09 13.25 2.38
N PHE A 86 -12.74 13.36 2.38
CA PHE A 86 -12.00 14.43 3.07
C PHE A 86 -11.55 15.57 2.15
N GLY A 87 -12.16 15.71 0.97
CA GLY A 87 -11.92 16.86 0.11
C GLY A 87 -12.29 18.16 0.83
N SER A 88 -11.28 18.95 1.21
CA SER A 88 -11.47 20.26 1.82
C SER A 88 -12.38 21.12 0.94
N LYS A 89 -13.64 21.32 1.35
CA LYS A 89 -14.48 22.36 0.75
C LYS A 89 -13.85 23.69 1.12
N LYS A 90 -13.26 24.40 0.14
CA LYS A 90 -12.87 25.79 0.30
C LYS A 90 -14.12 26.57 0.69
N ALA A 91 -14.24 26.97 1.95
CA ALA A 91 -15.26 27.92 2.36
C ALA A 91 -15.02 29.20 1.54
N ARG A 92 -15.97 29.52 0.65
CA ARG A 92 -15.96 30.82 -0.05
C ARG A 92 -16.43 31.85 0.97
N GLY A 93 -15.48 32.51 1.61
CA GLY A 93 -15.65 33.83 2.22
C GLY A 93 -15.25 34.90 1.21
#